data_AF-A0A962CQ58-F1
#
_entry.id   AF-A0A962CQ58-F1
#
_cell.length_a   1.000
_cell.length_b   1.000
_cell.length_c   1.000
_cell.angle_alpha   90.00
_cell.angle_beta   90.00
_cell.angle_gamma   90.00
#
_symmetry.space_group_name_H-M   'P 1'
#
loop_
_entity.id
_entity.type
_entity.pdbx_description
1 polymer ?
#
loop_
_entity_poly.entity_id
_entity_poly.type
_entity_poly.pdbx_seq_one_letter_code
_entity_poly.pdbx_strand_id
1 'polypeptide(L)' 'MIKPEIPPSLRQCQTSPAYPGDEVTQKDIAAWGAKLWYAHQDCRSKLENINKALGYTTTKDN' A
#
# COMPACT_ATOMS: atom_id res chain seq x y z
N MET A 1 -12.93 -25.53 -12.35
CA MET A 1 -11.65 -24.90 -11.95
C MET A 1 -11.96 -23.81 -10.95
N ILE A 2 -11.38 -23.87 -9.75
CA ILE A 2 -11.49 -22.77 -8.77
C ILE A 2 -10.45 -21.73 -9.19
N LYS A 3 -10.89 -20.50 -9.44
CA LYS A 3 -9.98 -19.40 -9.74
C LYS A 3 -9.22 -19.06 -8.45
N PRO A 4 -7.88 -18.95 -8.46
CA PRO A 4 -7.15 -18.54 -7.27
C PRO A 4 -7.62 -17.13 -6.85
N GLU A 5 -8.10 -17.00 -5.62
CA GLU A 5 -8.54 -15.74 -5.03
C GLU A 5 -7.57 -15.30 -3.94
N ILE A 6 -7.18 -14.02 -4.00
CA ILE A 6 -6.37 -13.41 -2.95
C ILE A 6 -7.31 -12.86 -1.87
N PRO A 7 -7.06 -13.15 -0.58
CA PRO A 7 -7.81 -12.58 0.53
C PRO A 7 -7.96 -11.05 0.40
N PRO A 8 -9.16 -10.48 0.66
CA PRO A 8 -9.39 -9.04 0.53
C PRO A 8 -8.40 -8.17 1.30
N SER A 9 -7.92 -8.63 2.47
CA SER A 9 -6.92 -7.93 3.28
C SER A 9 -5.57 -7.75 2.58
N LEU A 10 -5.21 -8.65 1.67
CA LEU A 10 -4.00 -8.58 0.85
C LEU A 10 -4.22 -7.81 -0.46
N ARG A 11 -5.46 -7.39 -0.74
CA ARG A 11 -5.83 -6.54 -1.89
C ARG A 11 -5.89 -5.05 -1.55
N GLN A 12 -5.51 -4.69 -0.33
CA GLN A 12 -5.53 -3.31 0.15
C GLN A 12 -4.10 -2.87 0.46
N CYS A 13 -3.77 -1.65 0.07
CA CYS A 13 -2.55 -1.03 0.56
C CYS A 13 -2.72 -0.61 2.00
N GLN A 14 -1.68 -0.82 2.80
CA GLN A 14 -1.67 -0.27 4.13
C GLN A 14 -1.73 1.26 4.04
N THR A 15 -2.50 1.85 4.95
CA THR A 15 -2.59 3.30 5.06
C THR A 15 -1.22 3.88 5.36
N SER A 16 -0.89 4.99 4.69
CA SER A 16 0.34 5.72 4.98
C SER A 16 0.41 6.08 6.47
N PRO A 17 1.54 5.88 7.15
CA PRO A 17 1.71 6.32 8.53
C PRO A 17 1.47 7.83 8.64
N ALA A 18 0.74 8.25 9.67
CA ALA A 18 0.43 9.66 9.92
C ALA A 18 1.70 10.49 10.13
N TYR A 19 1.65 11.76 9.70
CA TYR A 19 2.73 12.73 9.97
C TYR A 19 2.96 12.85 11.48
N PRO A 20 4.22 12.79 11.96
CA PRO A 20 4.51 12.72 13.39
C PRO A 20 4.32 14.05 14.14
N GLY A 21 4.02 15.16 13.45
CA GLY A 21 3.81 16.48 14.04
C GLY A 21 5.04 17.39 13.92
N ASP A 22 4.89 18.65 14.34
CA ASP A 22 5.91 19.69 14.13
C ASP A 22 6.98 19.73 15.22
N GLU A 23 6.71 19.12 16.38
CA GLU A 23 7.63 19.05 17.53
C GLU A 23 8.28 17.67 17.66
N VAL A 24 8.99 17.21 16.63
CA VAL A 24 9.65 15.89 16.64
C VAL A 24 11.12 15.99 16.26
N THR A 25 11.90 15.01 16.73
CA THR A 25 13.35 15.01 16.50
C THR A 25 13.68 14.51 15.09
N GLN A 26 14.91 14.77 14.64
CA GLN A 26 15.40 14.20 13.38
C GLN A 26 15.34 12.66 13.35
N LYS A 27 15.52 12.01 14.50
CA LYS A 27 15.39 10.55 14.63
C LYS A 27 13.96 10.10 14.34
N ASP A 28 12.96 10.86 14.79
CA ASP A 28 11.55 10.54 14.58
C ASP A 28 11.16 10.73 13.11
N ILE A 29 11.66 11.79 12.47
CA ILE A 29 11.49 12.00 11.02
C ILE A 29 12.13 10.87 10.22
N ALA A 30 13.35 10.44 10.57
CA ALA A 30 14.01 9.31 9.89
C ALA A 30 13.23 8.00 10.07
N ALA A 31 12.74 7.73 11.29
CA ALA A 31 11.91 6.57 11.56
C ALA A 31 10.57 6.60 10.80
N TRP A 32 9.94 7.77 10.71
CA TRP A 32 8.72 7.97 9.92
C TRP A 32 8.98 7.81 8.42
N GLY A 33 10.06 8.39 7.90
CA GLY A 33 10.50 8.25 6.51
C GLY A 33 10.76 6.79 6.12
N ALA A 34 11.39 6.01 7.00
CA ALA A 34 11.55 4.56 6.78
C ALA A 34 10.19 3.85 6.72
N LYS A 35 9.26 4.15 7.64
CA LYS A 35 7.90 3.59 7.62
C LYS A 35 7.15 3.98 6.34
N LEU A 36 7.28 5.23 5.89
CA LEU A 36 6.73 5.68 4.61
C LEU A 36 7.32 4.89 3.44
N TRP A 37 8.64 4.71 3.39
CA TRP A 37 9.30 3.94 2.33
C TRP A 37 8.75 2.51 2.25
N TYR A 38 8.61 1.83 3.39
CA TYR A 38 8.06 0.47 3.43
C TYR A 38 6.54 0.41 3.20
N ALA A 39 5.78 1.40 3.66
CA ALA A 39 4.33 1.49 3.40
C ALA A 39 4.01 1.83 1.94
N HIS A 40 4.85 2.63 1.29
CA HIS A 40 4.71 3.08 -0.10
C HIS A 40 5.52 2.26 -1.09
N GLN A 41 6.10 1.12 -0.72
CA GLN A 41 6.80 0.23 -1.65
C GLN A 41 5.83 -0.39 -2.67
N ASP A 42 5.46 0.40 -3.65
CA ASP A 42 4.79 0.06 -4.90
C ASP A 42 3.54 -0.79 -4.73
N CYS A 43 2.87 -0.66 -3.58
CA CYS A 43 1.72 -1.49 -3.26
C CYS A 43 0.61 -1.32 -4.30
N ARG A 44 0.35 -0.09 -4.74
CA ARG A 44 -0.67 0.20 -5.75
C ARG A 44 -0.33 -0.42 -7.10
N SER A 45 0.89 -0.26 -7.62
CA SER A 45 1.25 -0.84 -8.93
C SER A 45 1.42 -2.37 -8.85
N LYS A 46 1.88 -2.92 -7.72
CA LYS A 46 1.90 -4.38 -7.48
C LYS A 46 0.48 -4.95 -7.42
N LEU A 47 -0.45 -4.29 -6.72
CA LEU A 47 -1.86 -4.67 -6.70
C LEU A 47 -2.50 -4.54 -8.07
N GLU A 48 -2.16 -3.51 -8.85
CA GLU A 48 -2.62 -3.36 -10.22
C GLU A 48 -2.15 -4.54 -11.08
N ASN A 49 -0.88 -4.94 -10.98
CA ASN A 49 -0.33 -6.10 -11.69
C ASN A 49 -0.97 -7.42 -11.24
N ILE A 50 -1.24 -7.58 -9.95
CA ILE A 50 -1.94 -8.74 -9.38
C ILE A 50 -3.39 -8.78 -9.90
N ASN A 51 -4.10 -7.66 -9.88
CA ASN A 51 -5.47 -7.56 -10.37
C ASN A 51 -5.52 -7.86 -11.89
N LYS A 52 -4.56 -7.35 -12.68
CA LYS A 52 -4.39 -7.72 -14.09
C LYS A 52 -4.17 -9.22 -14.28
N ALA A 53 -3.25 -9.83 -13.52
CA ALA A 53 -2.97 -11.27 -13.60
C ALA A 53 -4.20 -12.13 -13.23
N LEU A 54 -5.02 -11.66 -12.30
CA LEU A 54 -6.27 -12.30 -11.89
C LEU A 54 -7.46 -11.93 -12.81
N GLY A 55 -7.28 -11.04 -13.78
CA GLY A 55 -8.35 -10.58 -14.69
C GLY A 55 -9.45 -9.75 -14.01
N TYR A 56 -9.13 -9.01 -12.95
CA TYR A 56 -10.02 -7.99 -12.37
C TYR A 56 -9.78 -6.64 -13.06
N THR A 57 -10.82 -6.02 -13.62
CA THR A 57 -10.80 -4.63 -14.07
C THR A 57 -10.81 -3.72 -12.85
N THR A 58 -9.74 -2.96 -12.63
CA THR A 58 -9.71 -1.85 -11.66
C THR A 58 -10.69 -0.78 -12.13
N THR A 59 -11.89 -0.73 -11.56
CA THR A 59 -12.75 0.45 -11.64
C THR A 59 -11.97 1.61 -11.02
N LYS A 60 -11.73 2.66 -11.79
CA LYS A 60 -11.31 3.95 -11.22
C LYS A 60 -12.49 4.43 -10.38
N ASP A 61 -12.37 4.34 -9.06
CA ASP A 61 -13.26 5.08 -8.18
C ASP A 61 -12.91 6.57 -8.34
N ASN A 62 -13.92 7.35 -8.73
CA ASN A 62 -13.86 8.81 -8.94
C ASN A 62 -13.50 9.56 -7.65
#